data_AF-A0A502EAT5-F1
#
_entry.id   AF-A0A502EAT5-F1
#
_cell.length_a   1.000
_cell.length_b   1.000
_cell.length_c   1.000
_cell.angle_alpha   90.00
_cell.angle_beta   90.00
_cell.angle_gamma   90.00
#
_symmetry.space_group_name_H-M   'P 1'
#
loop_
_entity.id
_entity.type
_entity.pdbx_description
1 polymer ?
#
loop_
_entity_poly.entity_id
_entity_poly.type
_entity_poly.pdbx_seq_one_letter_code
_entity_poly.pdbx_strand_id
1 'polypeptide(L)'
;MVTPESTPRSLRFLPPERRTKGDLVAAAAIVVVIAVAAGLIWWSSDARATISRPATEPVPALKAAPDVPTSLRESWSASSPKTSRPVIAGGAVVTGDGREVDGRDPATGNVLWSYARGVDLCGVTYVYNDAVAVYPDDRGCGQVTTIDGQTGRRHYSRTAYADPDVTLSSDGSTVLSVGDTRLELWRSDMVRMISYGALDARIKPEVPAQPLCGMVSAAANSAAVSVLQKCPGQADMRLALLVPSDEEDEPTTKIVPLPGVSADAHARVITVSDTTTAVYLPTPKPVVNVIDDTGTTISSTALPGPVSPQATASRAGDLVTWWTGDAVLVFEANGLRYKYTVTPVDGQAPVGPATVMAGKLLVPVTSGYDVFNPETGAGEAHIDVKRAPSQAAVVPAVAGSTLLEQRGDTLVALGS
;
A
#
# COMPACT_ATOMS: atom_id res chain seq x y z
N MET A 1 -9.44 -34.29 -88.24
CA MET A 1 -8.49 -33.20 -88.51
C MET A 1 -8.39 -32.37 -87.23
N VAL A 2 -7.20 -32.34 -86.61
CA VAL A 2 -6.65 -31.28 -85.72
C VAL A 2 -7.40 -30.91 -84.41
N THR A 3 -6.77 -31.30 -83.27
CA THR A 3 -6.57 -30.71 -81.90
C THR A 3 -7.55 -29.68 -81.29
N PRO A 4 -7.53 -29.36 -79.96
CA PRO A 4 -6.70 -29.83 -78.82
C PRO A 4 -7.54 -30.15 -77.54
N GLU A 5 -6.93 -30.57 -76.42
CA GLU A 5 -7.04 -29.85 -75.13
C GLU A 5 -6.04 -30.38 -74.10
N SER A 6 -5.48 -29.44 -73.36
CA SER A 6 -4.36 -29.53 -72.42
C SER A 6 -4.71 -30.17 -71.06
N THR A 7 -3.75 -30.87 -70.45
CA THR A 7 -3.74 -31.18 -69.01
C THR A 7 -2.41 -30.75 -68.40
N PRO A 8 -2.38 -30.20 -67.17
CA PRO A 8 -1.41 -29.19 -66.76
C PRO A 8 -0.10 -29.75 -66.21
N ARG A 9 0.89 -28.85 -66.27
CA ARG A 9 2.24 -28.91 -65.70
C ARG A 9 2.32 -29.72 -64.39
N SER A 10 3.21 -30.70 -64.38
CA SER A 10 3.89 -31.12 -63.15
C SER A 10 4.41 -29.87 -62.43
N LEU A 11 3.99 -29.64 -61.19
CA LEU A 11 4.72 -28.80 -60.26
C LEU A 11 6.09 -29.44 -60.05
N ARG A 12 7.05 -29.08 -60.91
CA ARG A 12 8.46 -29.30 -60.64
C ARG A 12 8.77 -28.45 -59.42
N PHE A 13 9.02 -29.08 -58.28
CA PHE A 13 9.75 -28.44 -57.21
C PHE A 13 11.02 -27.84 -57.84
N LEU A 14 11.16 -26.52 -57.74
CA LEU A 14 12.40 -25.84 -58.13
C LEU A 14 13.56 -26.56 -57.39
N PRO A 15 14.64 -26.92 -58.09
CA PRO A 15 15.81 -27.50 -57.44
C PRO A 15 16.24 -26.57 -56.30
N PRO A 16 16.49 -27.07 -55.07
CA PRO A 16 16.96 -26.21 -54.00
C PRO A 16 18.22 -25.49 -54.49
N GLU A 17 18.18 -24.17 -54.35
CA GLU A 17 19.22 -23.24 -54.74
C GLU A 17 20.58 -23.75 -54.27
N ARG A 18 21.59 -23.70 -55.14
CA ARG A 18 22.90 -24.31 -54.93
C ARG A 18 23.51 -23.77 -53.63
N ARG A 19 23.44 -24.55 -52.55
CA ARG A 19 24.12 -24.33 -51.27
C ARG A 19 25.58 -23.97 -51.52
N THR A 20 25.95 -22.69 -51.42
CA THR A 20 27.34 -22.25 -51.54
C THR A 20 28.04 -22.31 -50.18
N LYS A 21 29.39 -22.32 -50.17
CA LYS A 21 30.15 -22.18 -48.92
C LYS A 21 29.85 -20.84 -48.23
N GLY A 22 29.53 -19.80 -49.01
CA GLY A 22 29.11 -18.49 -48.50
C GLY A 22 27.79 -18.57 -47.74
N ASP A 23 26.78 -19.27 -48.29
CA ASP A 23 25.49 -19.46 -47.62
C ASP A 23 25.63 -20.21 -46.30
N LEU A 24 26.58 -21.15 -46.20
CA LEU A 24 26.83 -21.86 -44.95
C LEU A 24 27.52 -21.01 -43.89
N VAL A 25 28.48 -20.17 -44.28
CA VAL A 25 29.12 -19.22 -43.37
C VAL A 25 28.10 -18.18 -42.90
N ALA A 26 27.27 -17.66 -43.81
CA ALA A 26 26.21 -16.72 -43.49
C ALA A 26 25.17 -17.35 -42.54
N ALA A 27 24.70 -18.56 -42.83
CA ALA A 27 23.77 -19.28 -41.94
C ALA A 27 24.39 -19.55 -40.57
N ALA A 28 25.65 -19.99 -40.51
CA ALA A 28 26.36 -20.20 -39.24
C ALA A 28 26.50 -18.89 -38.44
N ALA A 29 26.84 -17.78 -39.11
CA ALA A 29 26.91 -16.46 -38.48
C ALA A 29 25.55 -16.02 -37.92
N ILE A 30 24.46 -16.20 -38.68
CA ILE A 30 23.10 -15.90 -38.22
C ILE A 30 22.74 -16.73 -36.99
N VAL A 31 23.03 -18.03 -36.99
CA VAL A 31 22.78 -18.91 -35.84
C VAL A 31 23.56 -18.44 -34.61
N VAL A 32 24.83 -18.05 -34.78
CA VAL A 32 25.64 -17.49 -33.68
C VAL A 32 25.03 -16.18 -33.17
N VAL A 33 24.62 -15.27 -34.05
CA VAL A 33 23.98 -14.01 -33.66
C VAL A 33 22.67 -14.27 -32.89
N ILE A 34 21.83 -15.18 -33.37
CA ILE A 34 20.58 -15.56 -32.68
C ILE A 34 20.89 -16.16 -31.31
N ALA A 35 21.88 -17.05 -31.22
CA ALA A 35 22.28 -17.67 -29.94
C ALA A 35 22.82 -16.64 -28.94
N VAL A 36 23.64 -15.69 -29.41
CA VAL A 36 24.16 -14.59 -28.58
C VAL A 36 23.02 -13.67 -28.13
N ALA A 37 22.14 -13.26 -29.05
CA ALA A 37 21.00 -12.42 -28.72
C ALA A 37 20.06 -13.10 -27.71
N ALA A 38 19.72 -14.37 -27.92
CA ALA A 38 18.92 -15.16 -26.99
C ALA A 38 19.60 -15.29 -25.62
N GLY A 39 20.92 -15.53 -25.61
CA GLY A 39 21.71 -15.60 -24.38
C GLY A 39 21.73 -14.28 -23.61
N LEU A 40 21.88 -13.14 -24.30
CA LEU A 40 21.83 -11.81 -23.70
C LEU A 40 20.44 -11.49 -23.15
N ILE A 41 19.37 -11.75 -23.93
CA ILE A 41 17.98 -11.56 -23.49
C ILE A 41 17.70 -12.39 -22.25
N TRP A 42 18.07 -13.67 -22.23
CA TRP A 42 17.90 -14.50 -21.04
C TRP A 42 18.71 -13.98 -19.85
N TRP A 43 19.95 -13.55 -20.09
CA TRP A 43 20.85 -13.06 -19.05
C TRP A 43 20.34 -11.78 -18.38
N SER A 44 19.75 -10.86 -19.16
CA SER A 44 19.18 -9.61 -18.68
C SER A 44 17.68 -9.68 -18.40
N SER A 45 17.06 -10.86 -18.44
CA SER A 45 15.61 -10.99 -18.27
C SER A 45 15.16 -10.89 -16.82
N ASP A 46 14.07 -10.16 -16.59
CA ASP A 46 13.35 -10.14 -15.32
C ASP A 46 12.89 -11.53 -14.89
N ALA A 47 12.53 -12.39 -15.85
CA ALA A 47 12.12 -13.77 -15.58
C ALA A 47 13.22 -14.55 -14.85
N ARG A 48 14.49 -14.37 -15.25
CA ARG A 48 15.62 -14.98 -14.56
C ARG A 48 15.92 -14.31 -13.21
N ALA A 49 15.76 -13.00 -13.13
CA ALA A 49 16.01 -12.23 -11.91
C ALA A 49 14.88 -12.38 -10.86
N THR A 50 13.81 -13.11 -11.19
CA THR A 50 12.66 -13.32 -10.31
C THR A 50 12.75 -14.68 -9.61
N ILE A 51 12.61 -14.67 -8.29
CA ILE A 51 12.40 -15.86 -7.47
C ILE A 51 10.92 -15.92 -7.14
N SER A 52 10.27 -17.04 -7.48
CA SER A 52 8.89 -17.33 -7.08
C SER A 52 8.87 -18.70 -6.44
N ARG A 53 8.61 -18.74 -5.12
CA ARG A 53 8.46 -19.95 -4.34
C ARG A 53 7.04 -19.97 -3.75
N PRO A 54 6.06 -20.50 -4.50
CA PRO A 54 4.71 -20.69 -3.99
C PRO A 54 4.69 -21.61 -2.76
N ALA A 55 3.63 -21.51 -1.97
CA ALA A 55 3.41 -22.41 -0.86
C ALA A 55 3.21 -23.85 -1.36
N THR A 56 3.72 -24.82 -0.58
CA THR A 56 3.56 -26.25 -0.88
C THR A 56 2.09 -26.65 -0.90
N GLU A 57 1.31 -26.10 0.03
CA GLU A 57 -0.14 -26.25 0.14
C GLU A 57 -0.77 -24.87 0.40
N PRO A 58 -2.04 -24.65 0.02
CA PRO A 58 -2.71 -23.38 0.29
C PRO A 58 -2.73 -23.05 1.79
N VAL A 59 -2.31 -21.83 2.14
CA VAL A 59 -2.34 -21.31 3.50
C VAL A 59 -3.80 -21.28 3.98
N PRO A 60 -4.11 -21.89 5.15
CA PRO A 60 -5.45 -21.87 5.69
C PRO A 60 -5.93 -20.45 5.99
N ALA A 61 -7.23 -20.21 5.79
CA ALA A 61 -7.85 -18.98 6.23
C ALA A 61 -7.78 -18.84 7.77
N LEU A 62 -7.56 -17.61 8.23
CA LEU A 62 -7.48 -17.30 9.66
C LEU A 62 -8.86 -17.43 10.30
N LYS A 63 -8.90 -18.12 11.44
CA LYS A 63 -10.07 -18.16 12.30
C LYS A 63 -9.99 -16.99 13.28
N ALA A 64 -11.06 -16.21 13.38
CA ALA A 64 -11.13 -15.12 14.35
C ALA A 64 -10.89 -15.65 15.78
N ALA A 65 -10.13 -14.90 16.57
CA ALA A 65 -9.93 -15.22 17.97
C ALA A 65 -11.28 -15.23 18.72
N PRO A 66 -11.56 -16.25 19.53
CA PRO A 66 -12.79 -16.29 20.31
C PRO A 66 -12.80 -15.26 21.44
N ASP A 67 -11.62 -14.98 22.02
CA ASP A 67 -11.43 -14.13 23.20
C ASP A 67 -10.14 -13.31 23.09
N VAL A 68 -10.06 -12.24 23.88
CA VAL A 68 -8.81 -11.51 24.10
C VAL A 68 -7.93 -12.31 25.07
N PRO A 69 -6.65 -12.57 24.75
CA PRO A 69 -5.73 -13.25 25.67
C PRO A 69 -5.55 -12.50 26.99
N THR A 70 -5.38 -13.24 28.09
CA THR A 70 -5.04 -12.65 29.39
C THR A 70 -3.54 -12.39 29.57
N SER A 71 -2.71 -12.92 28.67
CA SER A 71 -1.26 -12.71 28.63
C SER A 71 -0.75 -12.75 27.19
N LEU A 72 0.29 -11.98 26.91
CA LEU A 72 0.94 -11.94 25.61
C LEU A 72 2.46 -12.01 25.77
N ARG A 73 3.11 -12.79 24.92
CA ARG A 73 4.58 -12.84 24.79
C ARG A 73 4.97 -12.81 23.33
N GLU A 74 6.13 -12.24 23.05
CA GLU A 74 6.74 -12.35 21.73
C GLU A 74 6.95 -13.82 21.37
N SER A 75 6.33 -14.26 20.28
CA SER A 75 6.50 -15.60 19.72
C SER A 75 7.61 -15.62 18.68
N TRP A 76 7.64 -14.62 17.81
CA TRP A 76 8.69 -14.40 16.82
C TRP A 76 8.72 -12.94 16.36
N SER A 77 9.83 -12.56 15.72
CA SER A 77 10.00 -11.26 15.06
C SER A 77 10.76 -11.42 13.75
N ALA A 78 10.51 -10.50 12.81
CA ALA A 78 11.13 -10.50 11.47
C ALA A 78 11.35 -9.07 10.97
N SER A 79 12.41 -8.89 10.16
CA SER A 79 12.66 -7.64 9.43
C SER A 79 11.54 -7.39 8.42
N SER A 80 11.01 -6.17 8.40
CA SER A 80 9.99 -5.73 7.45
C SER A 80 10.03 -4.21 7.23
N PRO A 81 11.18 -3.63 6.81
CA PRO A 81 11.32 -2.19 6.56
C PRO A 81 10.46 -1.67 5.40
N LYS A 82 9.95 -2.57 4.54
CA LYS A 82 9.12 -2.20 3.39
C LYS A 82 7.62 -2.21 3.70
N THR A 83 7.22 -2.44 4.94
CA THR A 83 5.83 -2.32 5.42
C THR A 83 5.73 -1.26 6.51
N SER A 84 4.72 -0.40 6.45
CA SER A 84 4.47 0.65 7.47
C SER A 84 3.53 0.20 8.60
N ARG A 85 2.90 -0.97 8.43
CA ARG A 85 1.95 -1.60 9.36
C ARG A 85 1.92 -3.11 9.08
N PRO A 86 1.36 -3.94 9.97
CA PRO A 86 1.22 -5.36 9.68
C PRO A 86 0.38 -5.59 8.42
N VAL A 87 0.88 -6.43 7.53
CA VAL A 87 0.22 -6.81 6.27
C VAL A 87 -0.25 -8.25 6.41
N ILE A 88 -1.54 -8.48 6.18
CA ILE A 88 -2.17 -9.80 6.28
C ILE A 88 -2.87 -10.08 4.95
N ALA A 89 -2.53 -11.19 4.31
CA ALA A 89 -3.01 -11.54 2.98
C ALA A 89 -3.25 -13.04 2.91
N GLY A 90 -4.47 -13.48 2.57
CA GLY A 90 -4.77 -14.90 2.34
C GLY A 90 -4.42 -15.82 3.52
N GLY A 91 -4.49 -15.30 4.74
CA GLY A 91 -4.13 -16.01 5.96
C GLY A 91 -2.64 -16.08 6.30
N ALA A 92 -1.77 -15.59 5.43
CA ALA A 92 -0.36 -15.34 5.74
C ALA A 92 -0.15 -13.93 6.31
N VAL A 93 0.89 -13.79 7.11
CA VAL A 93 1.44 -12.49 7.54
C VAL A 93 2.59 -12.13 6.62
N VAL A 94 2.55 -10.96 6.01
CA VAL A 94 3.49 -10.58 4.95
C VAL A 94 4.57 -9.65 5.50
N THR A 95 5.82 -9.96 5.19
CA THR A 95 6.98 -9.09 5.45
C THR A 95 7.66 -8.69 4.14
N GLY A 96 8.24 -7.49 4.10
CA GLY A 96 9.05 -7.02 2.97
C GLY A 96 10.40 -6.49 3.40
N ASP A 97 11.48 -7.08 2.89
CA ASP A 97 12.87 -6.69 3.19
C ASP A 97 13.76 -6.79 1.94
N GLY A 98 14.55 -5.74 1.69
CA GLY A 98 15.34 -5.59 0.47
C GLY A 98 14.48 -5.79 -0.78
N ARG A 99 14.72 -6.90 -1.49
CA ARG A 99 14.03 -7.30 -2.72
C ARG A 99 12.98 -8.40 -2.55
N GLU A 100 12.77 -8.87 -1.32
CA GLU A 100 11.99 -10.08 -1.02
C GLU A 100 10.72 -9.76 -0.24
N VAL A 101 9.64 -10.43 -0.63
CA VAL A 101 8.35 -10.44 0.04
C VAL A 101 8.06 -11.88 0.46
N ASP A 102 7.91 -12.08 1.76
CA ASP A 102 7.60 -13.37 2.35
C ASP A 102 6.19 -13.39 2.93
N GLY A 103 5.45 -14.46 2.66
CA GLY A 103 4.27 -14.83 3.44
C GLY A 103 4.65 -15.81 4.52
N ARG A 104 4.36 -15.45 5.76
CA ARG A 104 4.74 -16.19 6.96
C ARG A 104 3.52 -16.74 7.67
N ASP A 105 3.70 -17.87 8.32
CA ASP A 105 2.74 -18.40 9.26
C ASP A 105 2.62 -17.45 10.47
N PRO A 106 1.42 -16.94 10.80
CA PRO A 106 1.27 -15.98 11.89
C PRO A 106 1.74 -16.49 13.25
N ALA A 107 1.59 -17.79 13.53
CA ALA A 107 1.91 -18.34 14.85
C ALA A 107 3.42 -18.63 15.01
N THR A 108 4.07 -19.11 13.96
CA THR A 108 5.45 -19.62 14.00
C THR A 108 6.48 -18.72 13.32
N GLY A 109 6.05 -17.84 12.42
CA GLY A 109 6.95 -16.97 11.64
C GLY A 109 7.66 -17.67 10.49
N ASN A 110 7.41 -18.97 10.30
CA ASN A 110 7.96 -19.77 9.21
C ASN A 110 7.50 -19.21 7.87
N VAL A 111 8.43 -19.08 6.92
CA VAL A 111 8.13 -18.66 5.55
C VAL A 111 7.37 -19.78 4.84
N LEU A 112 6.14 -19.48 4.43
CA LEU A 112 5.25 -20.38 3.69
C LEU A 112 5.41 -20.21 2.19
N TRP A 113 5.64 -18.98 1.74
CA TRP A 113 5.94 -18.64 0.35
C TRP A 113 6.85 -17.41 0.29
N SER A 114 7.60 -17.27 -0.81
CA SER A 114 8.48 -16.13 -1.06
C SER A 114 8.37 -15.66 -2.51
N TYR A 115 8.46 -14.35 -2.69
CA TYR A 115 8.59 -13.70 -3.98
C TYR A 115 9.68 -12.64 -3.92
N ALA A 116 10.62 -12.65 -4.87
CA ALA A 116 11.65 -11.63 -4.97
C ALA A 116 11.96 -11.29 -6.42
N ARG A 117 12.36 -10.05 -6.67
CA ARG A 117 12.92 -9.62 -7.97
C ARG A 117 14.40 -9.30 -7.85
N GLY A 118 15.03 -8.92 -8.97
CA GLY A 118 16.44 -8.53 -9.02
C GLY A 118 16.74 -7.11 -8.51
N VAL A 119 15.73 -6.41 -7.97
CA VAL A 119 15.80 -5.02 -7.51
C VAL A 119 15.08 -4.90 -6.18
N ASP A 120 15.47 -3.93 -5.36
CA ASP A 120 14.86 -3.69 -4.05
C ASP A 120 13.42 -3.19 -4.19
N LEU A 121 12.59 -3.53 -3.21
CA LEU A 121 11.21 -3.09 -3.07
C LEU A 121 11.16 -1.58 -2.82
N CYS A 122 10.17 -0.93 -3.41
CA CYS A 122 9.73 0.39 -3.00
C CYS A 122 8.85 0.30 -1.75
N GLY A 123 7.96 -0.69 -1.70
CA GLY A 123 7.07 -0.92 -0.56
C GLY A 123 6.18 -2.14 -0.73
N VAL A 124 5.56 -2.55 0.37
CA VAL A 124 4.62 -3.67 0.44
C VAL A 124 3.37 -3.25 1.21
N THR A 125 2.20 -3.60 0.67
CA THR A 125 0.89 -3.45 1.31
C THR A 125 0.02 -4.66 0.95
N TYR A 126 -1.29 -4.57 1.15
CA TYR A 126 -2.24 -5.60 0.73
C TYR A 126 -3.47 -4.99 0.05
N VAL A 127 -4.24 -5.85 -0.61
CA VAL A 127 -5.62 -5.61 -1.01
C VAL A 127 -6.38 -6.92 -0.98
N TYR A 128 -7.47 -7.01 -0.22
CA TYR A 128 -8.15 -8.26 0.10
C TYR A 128 -7.18 -9.37 0.57
N ASN A 129 -7.02 -10.42 -0.24
CA ASN A 129 -6.19 -11.57 0.06
C ASN A 129 -4.81 -11.51 -0.62
N ASP A 130 -4.54 -10.45 -1.37
CA ASP A 130 -3.30 -10.31 -2.12
C ASP A 130 -2.31 -9.43 -1.35
N ALA A 131 -1.07 -9.90 -1.23
CA ALA A 131 0.06 -9.05 -0.93
C ALA A 131 0.40 -8.23 -2.17
N VAL A 132 0.63 -6.93 -2.02
CA VAL A 132 0.95 -6.02 -3.13
C VAL A 132 2.38 -5.55 -2.97
N ALA A 133 3.25 -6.01 -3.88
CA ALA A 133 4.66 -5.69 -3.90
C ALA A 133 4.95 -4.67 -5.00
N VAL A 134 5.55 -3.54 -4.65
CA VAL A 134 5.93 -2.47 -5.59
C VAL A 134 7.44 -2.41 -5.71
N TYR A 135 7.93 -2.41 -6.95
CA TYR A 135 9.33 -2.35 -7.33
C TYR A 135 9.59 -1.14 -8.25
N PRO A 136 10.85 -0.69 -8.37
CA PRO A 136 11.22 0.36 -9.30
C PRO A 136 11.44 -0.18 -10.72
N ASP A 137 11.27 0.69 -11.70
CA ASP A 137 11.89 0.61 -13.03
C ASP A 137 12.54 1.95 -13.41
N ASP A 138 12.87 2.14 -14.68
CA ASP A 138 13.43 3.39 -15.22
C ASP A 138 12.47 4.59 -15.13
N ARG A 139 11.19 4.35 -14.83
CA ARG A 139 10.12 5.34 -14.67
C ARG A 139 9.62 5.45 -13.22
N GLY A 140 10.42 4.98 -12.26
CA GLY A 140 10.18 5.12 -10.81
C GLY A 140 9.50 3.90 -10.18
N CYS A 141 8.92 4.09 -8.99
CA CYS A 141 8.32 3.02 -8.18
C CYS A 141 6.90 2.63 -8.66
N GLY A 142 6.78 2.19 -9.91
CA GLY A 142 5.50 1.90 -10.55
C GLY A 142 5.27 0.44 -10.96
N GLN A 143 6.22 -0.47 -10.73
CA GLN A 143 6.08 -1.88 -11.08
C GLN A 143 5.39 -2.66 -9.96
N VAL A 144 4.12 -3.00 -10.16
CA VAL A 144 3.27 -3.66 -9.16
C VAL A 144 3.08 -5.12 -9.50
N THR A 145 3.27 -5.99 -8.52
CA THR A 145 2.89 -7.42 -8.59
C THR A 145 2.04 -7.75 -7.37
N THR A 146 0.83 -8.23 -7.60
CA THR A 146 0.03 -8.84 -6.54
C THR A 146 0.36 -10.33 -6.41
N ILE A 147 0.38 -10.82 -5.18
CA ILE A 147 0.74 -12.19 -4.82
C ILE A 147 -0.41 -12.71 -3.96
N ASP A 148 -1.07 -13.75 -4.43
CA ASP A 148 -2.15 -14.40 -3.69
C ASP A 148 -1.57 -14.94 -2.37
N GLY A 149 -2.06 -14.44 -1.24
CA GLY A 149 -1.49 -14.75 0.07
C GLY A 149 -1.72 -16.20 0.52
N GLN A 150 -2.68 -16.91 -0.09
CA GLN A 150 -2.92 -18.32 0.19
C GLN A 150 -1.91 -19.22 -0.51
N THR A 151 -1.45 -18.85 -1.71
CA THR A 151 -0.68 -19.75 -2.57
C THR A 151 0.73 -19.24 -2.84
N GLY A 152 1.02 -17.96 -2.60
CA GLY A 152 2.27 -17.31 -2.99
C GLY A 152 2.44 -17.17 -4.51
N ARG A 153 1.36 -17.35 -5.29
CA ARG A 153 1.39 -17.21 -6.75
C ARG A 153 1.11 -15.78 -7.14
N ARG A 154 1.83 -15.29 -8.17
CA ARG A 154 1.54 -14.00 -8.78
C ARG A 154 0.11 -14.00 -9.35
N HIS A 155 -0.57 -12.88 -9.17
CA HIS A 155 -1.91 -12.67 -9.69
C HIS A 155 -1.91 -11.50 -10.68
N TYR A 156 -2.45 -10.34 -10.31
CA TYR A 156 -2.46 -9.16 -11.17
C TYR A 156 -1.12 -8.43 -11.13
N SER A 157 -0.78 -7.76 -12.22
CA SER A 157 0.41 -6.92 -12.30
C SER A 157 0.14 -5.71 -13.16
N ARG A 158 0.78 -4.59 -12.85
CA ARG A 158 0.85 -3.46 -13.77
C ARG A 158 2.19 -2.77 -13.68
N THR A 159 2.42 -1.91 -14.67
CA THR A 159 3.45 -0.90 -14.59
C THR A 159 2.83 0.48 -14.76
N ALA A 160 3.28 1.45 -13.98
CA ALA A 160 2.91 2.86 -14.10
C ALA A 160 4.15 3.76 -14.06
N TYR A 161 4.02 4.98 -14.56
CA TYR A 161 4.94 6.06 -14.24
C TYR A 161 4.70 6.48 -12.78
N ALA A 162 5.75 6.63 -12.00
CA ALA A 162 5.68 7.00 -10.58
C ALA A 162 6.92 7.81 -10.19
N ASP A 163 6.87 8.48 -9.03
CA ASP A 163 8.09 9.06 -8.48
C ASP A 163 9.08 7.95 -8.06
N PRO A 164 10.39 8.27 -7.91
CA PRO A 164 11.40 7.31 -7.48
C PRO A 164 11.17 6.71 -6.09
N ASP A 165 10.42 7.41 -5.24
CA ASP A 165 10.03 6.98 -3.91
C ASP A 165 8.51 7.16 -3.76
N VAL A 166 7.84 6.16 -3.18
CA VAL A 166 6.40 6.18 -2.95
C VAL A 166 6.04 5.65 -1.56
N THR A 167 5.00 6.22 -0.97
CA THR A 167 4.31 5.67 0.20
C THR A 167 3.08 4.89 -0.27
N LEU A 168 2.92 3.68 0.26
CA LEU A 168 1.77 2.83 -0.01
C LEU A 168 0.81 2.82 1.18
N SER A 169 -0.49 2.92 0.90
CA SER A 169 -1.54 2.70 1.89
C SER A 169 -2.71 1.93 1.28
N SER A 170 -3.49 1.25 2.11
CA SER A 170 -4.69 0.51 1.68
C SER A 170 -5.76 0.53 2.75
N ASP A 171 -7.01 0.70 2.34
CA ASP A 171 -8.20 0.52 3.19
C ASP A 171 -8.63 -0.97 3.29
N GLY A 172 -7.94 -1.86 2.59
CA GLY A 172 -8.26 -3.28 2.44
C GLY A 172 -8.95 -3.62 1.11
N SER A 173 -9.43 -2.64 0.36
CA SER A 173 -10.16 -2.81 -0.92
C SER A 173 -9.48 -2.12 -2.10
N THR A 174 -8.69 -1.09 -1.83
CA THR A 174 -7.87 -0.38 -2.81
C THR A 174 -6.46 -0.14 -2.29
N VAL A 175 -5.54 0.18 -3.19
CA VAL A 175 -4.18 0.60 -2.88
C VAL A 175 -3.95 2.00 -3.40
N LEU A 176 -3.52 2.89 -2.52
CA LEU A 176 -3.04 4.21 -2.87
C LEU A 176 -1.51 4.18 -2.88
N SER A 177 -0.92 4.64 -3.98
CA SER A 177 0.51 4.89 -4.14
C SER A 177 0.74 6.38 -4.31
N VAL A 178 1.56 6.99 -3.45
CA VAL A 178 1.78 8.45 -3.42
C VAL A 178 3.26 8.73 -3.40
N GLY A 179 3.75 9.44 -4.41
CA GLY A 179 5.08 10.05 -4.44
C GLY A 179 5.00 11.56 -4.23
N ASP A 180 6.14 12.23 -4.40
CA ASP A 180 6.26 13.69 -4.22
C ASP A 180 5.41 14.50 -5.22
N THR A 181 5.19 13.97 -6.42
CA THR A 181 4.55 14.71 -7.52
C THR A 181 3.42 13.96 -8.19
N ARG A 182 3.27 12.66 -7.95
CA ARG A 182 2.22 11.82 -8.53
C ARG A 182 1.62 10.85 -7.52
N LEU A 183 0.32 10.62 -7.66
CA LEU A 183 -0.38 9.54 -6.98
C LEU A 183 -1.19 8.70 -7.96
N GLU A 184 -1.42 7.45 -7.57
CA GLU A 184 -2.37 6.56 -8.21
C GLU A 184 -3.20 5.79 -7.18
N LEU A 185 -4.47 5.58 -7.50
CA LEU A 185 -5.37 4.70 -6.75
C LEU A 185 -5.68 3.46 -7.60
N TRP A 186 -5.45 2.28 -7.06
CA TRP A 186 -5.66 1.00 -7.73
C TRP A 186 -6.75 0.18 -7.03
N ARG A 187 -7.61 -0.45 -7.82
CA ARG A 187 -8.51 -1.51 -7.33
C ARG A 187 -7.74 -2.83 -7.19
N SER A 188 -8.37 -3.83 -6.57
CA SER A 188 -7.80 -5.18 -6.38
C SER A 188 -7.27 -5.88 -7.63
N ASP A 189 -7.79 -5.58 -8.82
CA ASP A 189 -7.31 -6.10 -10.10
C ASP A 189 -6.20 -5.24 -10.73
N MET A 190 -5.62 -4.31 -9.96
CA MET A 190 -4.62 -3.33 -10.35
C MET A 190 -5.08 -2.37 -11.46
N VAL A 191 -6.40 -2.30 -11.73
CA VAL A 191 -6.96 -1.26 -12.58
C VAL A 191 -6.85 0.09 -11.87
N ARG A 192 -6.34 1.08 -12.59
CA ARG A 192 -6.25 2.47 -12.11
C ARG A 192 -7.63 3.07 -12.02
N MET A 193 -7.99 3.57 -10.85
CA MET A 193 -9.21 4.36 -10.65
C MET A 193 -8.91 5.86 -10.70
N ILE A 194 -7.73 6.27 -10.23
CA ILE A 194 -7.25 7.66 -10.32
C ILE A 194 -5.76 7.65 -10.69
N SER A 195 -5.34 8.50 -11.62
CA SER A 195 -4.02 9.11 -11.61
C SER A 195 -4.11 10.61 -11.46
N TYR A 196 -3.19 11.19 -10.69
CA TYR A 196 -3.19 12.62 -10.42
C TYR A 196 -1.78 13.13 -10.18
N GLY A 197 -1.47 14.33 -10.70
CA GLY A 197 -0.15 14.95 -10.58
C GLY A 197 0.69 14.85 -11.86
N ALA A 198 1.99 14.59 -11.73
CA ALA A 198 2.93 14.58 -12.86
C ALA A 198 2.55 13.54 -13.92
N LEU A 199 2.65 13.90 -15.20
CA LEU A 199 2.40 13.02 -16.35
C LEU A 199 3.72 12.61 -17.02
N ASP A 200 3.80 11.37 -17.48
CA ASP A 200 4.91 10.86 -18.31
C ASP A 200 4.96 11.62 -19.65
N ALA A 201 3.84 11.62 -20.37
CA ALA A 201 3.61 12.44 -21.56
C ALA A 201 2.90 13.75 -21.18
N ARG A 202 3.63 14.87 -21.16
CA ARG A 202 3.17 16.16 -20.60
C ARG A 202 2.00 16.85 -21.33
N ILE A 203 1.55 16.34 -22.48
CA ILE A 203 0.56 17.03 -23.31
C ILE A 203 -0.61 16.08 -23.61
N LYS A 204 -1.70 16.26 -22.87
CA LYS A 204 -3.05 15.86 -23.29
C LYS A 204 -3.75 17.13 -23.78
N PRO A 205 -4.09 17.25 -25.08
CA PRO A 205 -4.88 18.37 -25.57
C PRO A 205 -6.16 18.50 -24.73
N GLU A 206 -6.62 19.73 -24.50
CA GLU A 206 -7.87 20.05 -23.79
C GLU A 206 -7.87 19.86 -22.26
N VAL A 207 -6.87 19.20 -21.67
CA VAL A 207 -6.70 19.12 -20.20
C VAL A 207 -5.81 20.25 -19.70
N PRO A 208 -6.32 21.17 -18.84
CA PRO A 208 -5.51 22.26 -18.31
C PRO A 208 -4.29 21.73 -17.54
N ALA A 209 -3.10 22.22 -17.89
CA ALA A 209 -1.89 21.98 -17.11
C ALA A 209 -2.02 22.70 -15.76
N GLN A 210 -2.50 21.98 -14.74
CA GLN A 210 -2.45 22.44 -13.36
C GLN A 210 -0.99 22.64 -12.94
N PRO A 211 -0.67 23.63 -12.08
CA PRO A 211 0.67 23.72 -11.53
C PRO A 211 0.99 22.40 -10.82
N LEU A 212 2.16 21.84 -11.10
CA LEU A 212 2.60 20.63 -10.44
C LEU A 212 2.87 20.95 -8.96
N CYS A 213 1.91 20.63 -8.11
CA CYS A 213 2.03 20.81 -6.67
C CYS A 213 2.65 19.56 -6.04
N GLY A 214 3.53 19.75 -5.07
CA GLY A 214 4.08 18.66 -4.29
C GLY A 214 3.01 18.06 -3.36
N MET A 215 3.01 16.73 -3.23
CA MET A 215 2.13 15.99 -2.33
C MET A 215 2.77 15.90 -0.95
N VAL A 216 2.01 16.21 0.10
CA VAL A 216 2.53 16.28 1.48
C VAL A 216 1.99 15.14 2.33
N SER A 217 0.70 14.83 2.20
CA SER A 217 0.04 13.75 2.93
C SER A 217 -1.22 13.38 2.16
N ALA A 218 -1.53 12.09 2.08
CA ALA A 218 -2.74 11.63 1.44
C ALA A 218 -3.28 10.37 2.11
N ALA A 219 -4.59 10.19 2.01
CA ALA A 219 -5.27 8.97 2.35
C ALA A 219 -6.38 8.72 1.33
N ALA A 220 -6.83 7.48 1.24
CA ALA A 220 -7.87 7.09 0.28
C ALA A 220 -8.64 5.88 0.76
N ASN A 221 -9.77 5.66 0.08
CA ASN A 221 -10.51 4.42 0.06
C ASN A 221 -10.97 4.15 -1.39
N SER A 222 -11.94 3.28 -1.60
CA SER A 222 -12.51 3.02 -2.93
C SER A 222 -13.33 4.17 -3.54
N ALA A 223 -13.84 5.11 -2.73
CA ALA A 223 -14.72 6.18 -3.17
C ALA A 223 -14.00 7.52 -3.42
N ALA A 224 -12.91 7.81 -2.69
CA ALA A 224 -12.20 9.08 -2.82
C ALA A 224 -10.72 9.00 -2.39
N VAL A 225 -9.94 9.96 -2.89
CA VAL A 225 -8.58 10.27 -2.45
C VAL A 225 -8.56 11.71 -1.96
N SER A 226 -7.92 11.94 -0.83
CA SER A 226 -7.68 13.28 -0.31
C SER A 226 -6.19 13.52 -0.15
N VAL A 227 -5.69 14.61 -0.72
CA VAL A 227 -4.26 14.94 -0.73
C VAL A 227 -4.02 16.38 -0.33
N LEU A 228 -3.17 16.57 0.67
CA LEU A 228 -2.59 17.88 1.01
C LEU A 228 -1.48 18.19 0.02
N GLN A 229 -1.55 19.38 -0.58
CA GLN A 229 -0.63 19.83 -1.61
C GLN A 229 0.04 21.15 -1.25
N LYS A 230 1.33 21.24 -1.54
CA LYS A 230 2.11 22.49 -1.56
C LYS A 230 2.33 22.91 -3.01
N CYS A 231 1.85 24.10 -3.38
CA CYS A 231 1.93 24.58 -4.76
C CYS A 231 2.99 25.67 -4.94
N PRO A 232 3.75 25.68 -6.05
CA PRO A 232 4.71 26.73 -6.33
C PRO A 232 4.07 28.14 -6.28
N GLY A 233 4.73 29.07 -5.58
CA GLY A 233 4.26 30.46 -5.44
C GLY A 233 3.08 30.67 -4.49
N GLN A 234 2.63 29.63 -3.77
CA GLN A 234 1.59 29.73 -2.75
C GLN A 234 2.21 29.58 -1.35
N ALA A 235 1.83 30.47 -0.42
CA ALA A 235 2.31 30.41 0.96
C ALA A 235 1.62 29.31 1.78
N ASP A 236 0.33 29.11 1.50
CA ASP A 236 -0.53 28.16 2.21
C ASP A 236 -0.75 26.89 1.36
N MET A 237 -0.92 25.77 2.05
CA MET A 237 -1.31 24.51 1.44
C MET A 237 -2.79 24.55 0.99
N ARG A 238 -3.14 23.58 0.16
CA ARG A 238 -4.53 23.27 -0.20
C ARG A 238 -4.79 21.79 -0.03
N LEU A 239 -6.03 21.44 0.26
CA LEU A 239 -6.51 20.07 0.22
C LEU A 239 -7.21 19.85 -1.13
N ALA A 240 -6.77 18.84 -1.89
CA ALA A 240 -7.49 18.37 -3.07
C ALA A 240 -8.29 17.12 -2.70
N LEU A 241 -9.59 17.17 -2.96
CA LEU A 241 -10.52 16.05 -2.83
C LEU A 241 -10.76 15.50 -4.23
N LEU A 242 -10.46 14.23 -4.44
CA LEU A 242 -10.49 13.56 -5.72
C LEU A 242 -11.47 12.39 -5.66
N VAL A 243 -12.41 12.35 -6.59
CA VAL A 243 -13.37 11.23 -6.73
C VAL A 243 -13.15 10.57 -8.09
N PRO A 244 -13.09 9.24 -8.18
CA PRO A 244 -12.99 8.54 -9.46
C PRO A 244 -14.10 8.99 -10.43
N SER A 245 -13.75 9.15 -11.70
CA SER A 245 -14.66 9.51 -12.79
C SER A 245 -14.57 8.48 -13.92
N ASP A 246 -15.17 8.77 -15.08
CA ASP A 246 -15.11 7.88 -16.25
C ASP A 246 -13.68 7.73 -16.81
N GLU A 247 -12.87 8.79 -16.69
CA GLU A 247 -11.46 8.81 -17.10
C GLU A 247 -10.56 8.93 -15.86
N GLU A 248 -9.69 7.95 -15.66
CA GLU A 248 -8.86 7.85 -14.46
C GLU A 248 -7.92 9.06 -14.26
N ASP A 249 -7.52 9.75 -15.34
CA ASP A 249 -6.60 10.90 -15.33
C ASP A 249 -7.36 12.23 -15.20
N GLU A 250 -8.69 12.18 -15.17
CA GLU A 250 -9.59 13.32 -14.99
C GLU A 250 -10.55 13.10 -13.80
N PRO A 251 -10.03 12.79 -12.59
CA PRO A 251 -10.88 12.62 -11.43
C PRO A 251 -11.67 13.91 -11.15
N THR A 252 -12.90 13.75 -10.65
CA THR A 252 -13.65 14.91 -10.17
C THR A 252 -12.87 15.54 -9.03
N THR A 253 -12.46 16.80 -9.21
CA THR A 253 -11.50 17.46 -8.33
C THR A 253 -12.14 18.67 -7.66
N LYS A 254 -12.11 18.70 -6.33
CA LYS A 254 -12.45 19.87 -5.52
C LYS A 254 -11.23 20.37 -4.76
N ILE A 255 -10.89 21.64 -4.93
CA ILE A 255 -9.79 22.29 -4.20
C ILE A 255 -10.36 23.07 -3.03
N VAL A 256 -9.82 22.80 -1.84
CA VAL A 256 -10.14 23.47 -0.57
C VAL A 256 -8.90 24.24 -0.09
N PRO A 257 -8.90 25.57 -0.12
CA PRO A 257 -7.82 26.38 0.43
C PRO A 257 -7.69 26.21 1.95
N LEU A 258 -6.46 26.16 2.47
CA LEU A 258 -6.19 26.05 3.92
C LEU A 258 -5.41 27.27 4.42
N PRO A 259 -6.08 28.42 4.61
CA PRO A 259 -5.41 29.66 4.96
C PRO A 259 -4.65 29.55 6.29
N GLY A 260 -3.40 30.01 6.32
CA GLY A 260 -2.52 29.95 7.49
C GLY A 260 -1.90 28.57 7.77
N VAL A 261 -2.05 27.60 6.86
CA VAL A 261 -1.44 26.27 6.95
C VAL A 261 -0.30 26.17 5.95
N SER A 262 0.91 26.53 6.38
CA SER A 262 2.11 26.45 5.54
C SER A 262 2.55 25.00 5.28
N ALA A 263 3.40 24.79 4.27
CA ALA A 263 3.95 23.46 3.94
C ALA A 263 4.70 22.79 5.10
N ASP A 264 5.35 23.57 5.96
CA ASP A 264 6.12 23.09 7.11
C ASP A 264 5.27 22.94 8.37
N ALA A 265 3.95 23.16 8.28
CA ALA A 265 3.08 23.09 9.44
C ALA A 265 2.92 21.66 9.99
N HIS A 266 3.24 20.63 9.19
CA HIS A 266 3.01 19.20 9.48
C HIS A 266 1.52 18.80 9.56
N ALA A 267 0.67 19.45 8.74
CA ALA A 267 -0.72 19.02 8.55
C ALA A 267 -0.79 17.64 7.86
N ARG A 268 -1.85 16.88 8.14
CA ARG A 268 -1.97 15.48 7.67
C ARG A 268 -3.39 15.14 7.29
N VAL A 269 -3.55 14.38 6.21
CA VAL A 269 -4.78 13.63 5.96
C VAL A 269 -4.71 12.38 6.84
N ILE A 270 -5.66 12.24 7.77
CA ILE A 270 -5.70 11.12 8.72
C ILE A 270 -6.30 9.89 8.05
N THR A 271 -7.46 10.07 7.42
CA THR A 271 -8.20 9.00 6.72
C THR A 271 -9.24 9.60 5.79
N VAL A 272 -9.75 8.77 4.87
CA VAL A 272 -10.93 9.03 4.06
C VAL A 272 -11.96 7.93 4.35
N SER A 273 -13.22 8.30 4.61
CA SER A 273 -14.36 7.39 4.69
C SER A 273 -15.45 7.86 3.74
N ASP A 274 -15.91 6.98 2.87
CA ASP A 274 -16.71 7.34 1.69
C ASP A 274 -16.03 8.52 0.98
N THR A 275 -16.71 9.67 0.89
CA THR A 275 -16.15 10.90 0.32
C THR A 275 -15.79 11.95 1.37
N THR A 276 -15.82 11.58 2.66
CA THR A 276 -15.50 12.45 3.80
C THR A 276 -14.05 12.25 4.25
N THR A 277 -13.38 13.34 4.61
CA THR A 277 -11.95 13.37 4.96
C THR A 277 -11.75 13.90 6.37
N ALA A 278 -11.02 13.15 7.21
CA ALA A 278 -10.47 13.70 8.45
C ALA A 278 -9.07 14.26 8.18
N VAL A 279 -8.87 15.55 8.47
CA VAL A 279 -7.60 16.25 8.28
C VAL A 279 -7.17 16.91 9.58
N TYR A 280 -5.93 16.66 9.97
CA TYR A 280 -5.26 17.38 11.06
C TYR A 280 -4.67 18.69 10.54
N LEU A 281 -5.09 19.80 11.15
CA LEU A 281 -4.56 21.13 10.91
C LEU A 281 -3.90 21.65 12.19
N PRO A 282 -2.59 21.94 12.18
CA PRO A 282 -1.81 22.34 13.36
C PRO A 282 -1.94 23.84 13.68
N THR A 283 -2.22 24.67 12.66
CA THR A 283 -2.30 26.13 12.77
C THR A 283 -3.70 26.64 12.38
N PRO A 284 -4.16 27.78 12.93
CA PRO A 284 -3.52 28.56 14.01
C PRO A 284 -3.62 27.89 15.40
N LYS A 285 -4.50 26.90 15.55
CA LYS A 285 -4.56 26.01 16.71
C LYS A 285 -4.78 24.57 16.24
N PRO A 286 -4.15 23.57 16.89
CA PRO A 286 -4.32 22.17 16.56
C PRO A 286 -5.80 21.72 16.56
N VAL A 287 -6.26 21.20 15.43
CA VAL A 287 -7.64 20.74 15.24
C VAL A 287 -7.68 19.58 14.24
N VAL A 288 -8.62 18.65 14.44
CA VAL A 288 -9.04 17.69 13.41
C VAL A 288 -10.34 18.18 12.80
N ASN A 289 -10.32 18.51 11.51
CA ASN A 289 -11.52 18.83 10.76
C ASN A 289 -11.98 17.61 9.96
N VAL A 290 -13.29 17.43 9.91
CA VAL A 290 -13.96 16.48 9.04
C VAL A 290 -14.58 17.28 7.90
N ILE A 291 -14.15 17.02 6.67
CA ILE A 291 -14.49 17.78 5.46
C ILE A 291 -15.21 16.85 4.49
N ASP A 292 -16.37 17.26 3.99
CA ASP A 292 -17.13 16.51 2.97
C ASP A 292 -16.61 16.76 1.55
N ASP A 293 -17.20 16.09 0.55
CA ASP A 293 -16.81 16.20 -0.87
C ASP A 293 -17.06 17.58 -1.50
N THR A 294 -17.93 18.40 -0.90
CA THR A 294 -18.14 19.78 -1.32
C THR A 294 -17.02 20.71 -0.86
N GLY A 295 -16.17 20.23 0.06
CA GLY A 295 -15.12 21.00 0.73
C GLY A 295 -15.61 21.71 1.99
N THR A 296 -16.79 21.36 2.50
CA THR A 296 -17.36 21.96 3.70
C THR A 296 -16.86 21.22 4.94
N THR A 297 -16.42 21.97 5.95
CA THR A 297 -16.11 21.38 7.26
C THR A 297 -17.41 21.07 8.01
N ILE A 298 -17.70 19.80 8.22
CA ILE A 298 -18.92 19.31 8.85
C ILE A 298 -18.74 18.98 10.34
N SER A 299 -17.50 18.82 10.80
CA SER A 299 -17.15 18.63 12.21
C SER A 299 -15.74 19.10 12.50
N SER A 300 -15.48 19.54 13.73
CA SER A 300 -14.16 19.96 14.21
C SER A 300 -13.92 19.46 15.63
N THR A 301 -12.76 18.85 15.85
CA THR A 301 -12.32 18.38 17.18
C THR A 301 -11.03 19.11 17.54
N ALA A 302 -11.09 20.01 18.52
CA ALA A 302 -9.92 20.75 19.00
C ALA A 302 -8.96 19.80 19.74
N LEU A 303 -7.65 20.00 19.53
CA LEU A 303 -6.61 19.24 20.20
C LEU A 303 -5.91 20.12 21.25
N PRO A 304 -5.43 19.52 22.37
CA PRO A 304 -4.78 20.27 23.44
C PRO A 304 -3.41 20.84 23.02
N GLY A 305 -2.77 20.27 22.00
CA GLY A 305 -1.46 20.69 21.53
C GLY A 305 -1.08 20.06 20.17
N PRO A 306 0.13 20.36 19.67
CA PRO A 306 0.68 19.73 18.47
C PRO A 306 0.81 18.22 18.63
N VAL A 307 0.71 17.48 17.53
CA VAL A 307 0.86 16.02 17.52
C VAL A 307 2.28 15.60 17.13
N SER A 308 2.65 14.39 17.51
CA SER A 308 3.90 13.75 17.15
C SER A 308 4.11 13.69 15.63
N PRO A 309 5.34 13.90 15.13
CA PRO A 309 5.69 13.61 13.74
C PRO A 309 5.46 12.15 13.33
N GLN A 310 5.38 11.23 14.30
CA GLN A 310 5.12 9.81 14.09
C GLN A 310 3.63 9.45 14.24
N ALA A 311 2.74 10.44 14.42
CA ALA A 311 1.30 10.23 14.56
C ALA A 311 0.75 9.37 13.41
N THR A 312 0.08 8.27 13.78
CA THR A 312 -0.30 7.19 12.86
C THR A 312 -1.75 6.81 13.06
N ALA A 313 -2.47 6.62 11.95
CA ALA A 313 -3.86 6.17 11.94
C ALA A 313 -3.96 4.68 11.59
N SER A 314 -4.95 3.99 12.14
CA SER A 314 -5.33 2.65 11.75
C SER A 314 -6.85 2.53 11.67
N ARG A 315 -7.33 1.56 10.89
CA ARG A 315 -8.71 1.09 10.93
C ARG A 315 -8.79 -0.10 11.88
N ALA A 316 -9.72 -0.07 12.81
CA ALA A 316 -9.92 -1.07 13.85
C ALA A 316 -11.40 -1.49 13.85
N GLY A 317 -11.75 -2.46 13.00
CA GLY A 317 -13.15 -2.81 12.75
C GLY A 317 -13.93 -1.63 12.16
N ASP A 318 -14.99 -1.21 12.85
CA ASP A 318 -15.84 -0.07 12.48
C ASP A 318 -15.36 1.27 13.06
N LEU A 319 -14.11 1.32 13.53
CA LEU A 319 -13.48 2.51 14.06
C LEU A 319 -12.27 2.92 13.23
N VAL A 320 -12.01 4.23 13.20
CA VAL A 320 -10.71 4.78 12.85
C VAL A 320 -10.06 5.29 14.13
N THR A 321 -8.84 4.86 14.39
CA THR A 321 -8.08 5.31 15.55
C THR A 321 -6.83 6.05 15.10
N TRP A 322 -6.56 7.19 15.71
CA TRP A 322 -5.43 8.04 15.36
C TRP A 322 -4.62 8.36 16.60
N TRP A 323 -3.41 7.81 16.66
CA TRP A 323 -2.46 8.08 17.72
C TRP A 323 -1.74 9.40 17.45
N THR A 324 -1.79 10.31 18.44
CA THR A 324 -1.23 11.66 18.36
C THR A 324 0.17 11.78 18.92
N GLY A 325 0.73 10.72 19.52
CA GLY A 325 2.00 10.75 20.24
C GLY A 325 1.87 10.33 21.70
N ASP A 326 0.74 10.66 22.31
CA ASP A 326 0.46 10.46 23.74
C ASP A 326 -1.01 10.09 24.02
N ALA A 327 -1.88 10.19 23.02
CA ALA A 327 -3.30 9.86 23.10
C ALA A 327 -3.75 9.18 21.81
N VAL A 328 -4.93 8.55 21.84
CA VAL A 328 -5.57 7.96 20.67
C VAL A 328 -6.96 8.54 20.53
N LEU A 329 -7.17 9.33 19.48
CA LEU A 329 -8.52 9.76 19.11
C LEU A 329 -9.23 8.60 18.41
N VAL A 330 -10.49 8.39 18.75
CA VAL A 330 -11.33 7.34 18.18
C VAL A 330 -12.53 7.97 17.47
N PHE A 331 -12.67 7.62 16.19
CA PHE A 331 -13.76 8.03 15.33
C PHE A 331 -14.53 6.80 14.85
N GLU A 332 -15.82 6.97 14.59
CA GLU A 332 -16.55 6.00 13.78
C GLU A 332 -15.93 5.94 12.39
N ALA A 333 -15.75 4.73 11.86
CA ALA A 333 -15.22 4.57 10.51
C ALA A 333 -16.18 5.24 9.52
N ASN A 334 -17.48 4.99 9.64
CA ASN A 334 -18.50 5.65 8.83
C ASN A 334 -18.76 7.08 9.34
N GLY A 335 -18.69 8.06 8.44
CA GLY A 335 -18.96 9.48 8.73
C GLY A 335 -17.92 10.19 9.60
N LEU A 336 -16.88 9.49 10.09
CA LEU A 336 -15.76 10.05 10.85
C LEU A 336 -16.20 10.84 12.08
N ARG A 337 -17.28 10.41 12.73
CA ARG A 337 -17.79 11.05 13.94
C ARG A 337 -16.88 10.74 15.12
N TYR A 338 -16.41 11.78 15.80
CA TYR A 338 -15.62 11.64 17.03
C TYR A 338 -16.44 10.91 18.11
N LYS A 339 -15.83 9.89 18.75
CA LYS A 339 -16.43 9.16 19.88
C LYS A 339 -15.80 9.60 21.19
N TYR A 340 -14.52 9.33 21.36
CA TYR A 340 -13.76 9.60 22.58
C TYR A 340 -12.25 9.64 22.28
N THR A 341 -11.47 10.01 23.29
CA THR A 341 -10.01 9.99 23.24
C THR A 341 -9.51 9.10 24.38
N VAL A 342 -8.63 8.15 24.06
CA VAL A 342 -7.89 7.38 25.05
C VAL A 342 -6.65 8.18 25.44
N THR A 343 -6.58 8.55 26.71
CA THR A 343 -5.46 9.31 27.30
C THR A 343 -4.69 8.45 28.29
N PRO A 344 -3.46 8.84 28.67
CA PRO A 344 -2.68 8.08 29.65
C PRO A 344 -3.41 7.94 30.99
N VAL A 345 -3.46 6.72 31.53
CA VAL A 345 -4.01 6.40 32.86
C VAL A 345 -2.99 5.52 33.59
N ASP A 346 -2.76 5.76 34.88
CA ASP A 346 -1.86 4.95 35.72
C ASP A 346 -0.45 4.69 35.13
N GLY A 347 0.09 5.69 34.42
CA GLY A 347 1.40 5.60 33.77
C GLY A 347 1.40 4.84 32.44
N GLN A 348 0.24 4.42 31.93
CA GLN A 348 0.06 3.75 30.65
C GLN A 348 -0.24 4.75 29.54
N ALA A 349 0.80 5.31 28.94
CA ALA A 349 0.62 6.18 27.78
C ALA A 349 0.44 5.34 26.51
N PRO A 350 -0.56 5.63 25.65
CA PRO A 350 -0.66 5.06 24.32
C PRO A 350 0.61 5.29 23.50
N VAL A 351 1.11 4.24 22.86
CA VAL A 351 2.34 4.24 22.03
C VAL A 351 2.06 3.95 20.55
N GLY A 352 0.79 3.94 20.15
CA GLY A 352 0.37 3.71 18.78
C GLY A 352 -1.16 3.63 18.64
N PRO A 353 -1.68 3.48 17.41
CA PRO A 353 -3.11 3.36 17.18
C PRO A 353 -3.62 2.00 17.65
N ALA A 354 -4.93 1.81 17.65
CA ALA A 354 -5.57 0.61 18.18
C ALA A 354 -5.81 -0.47 17.11
N THR A 355 -6.17 -1.67 17.57
CA THR A 355 -6.80 -2.72 16.75
C THR A 355 -8.00 -3.32 17.49
N VAL A 356 -8.76 -4.18 16.81
CA VAL A 356 -9.88 -4.91 17.43
C VAL A 356 -9.59 -6.41 17.44
N MET A 357 -9.74 -7.02 18.62
CA MET A 357 -9.65 -8.46 18.82
C MET A 357 -10.84 -8.94 19.64
N ALA A 358 -11.55 -9.97 19.18
CA ALA A 358 -12.72 -10.52 19.88
C ALA A 358 -13.75 -9.46 20.34
N GLY A 359 -13.99 -8.44 19.49
CA GLY A 359 -14.94 -7.36 19.78
C GLY A 359 -14.47 -6.33 20.81
N LYS A 360 -13.21 -6.36 21.23
CA LYS A 360 -12.60 -5.40 22.15
C LYS A 360 -11.59 -4.52 21.43
N LEU A 361 -11.48 -3.27 21.85
CA LEU A 361 -10.48 -2.34 21.34
C LEU A 361 -9.19 -2.51 22.14
N LEU A 362 -8.11 -2.88 21.47
CA LEU A 362 -6.79 -3.05 22.08
C LEU A 362 -5.93 -1.85 21.68
N VAL A 363 -5.50 -1.06 22.66
CA VAL A 363 -4.59 0.07 22.46
C VAL A 363 -3.21 -0.31 23.01
N PRO A 364 -2.14 -0.28 22.18
CA PRO A 364 -0.80 -0.51 22.68
C PRO A 364 -0.40 0.65 23.58
N VAL A 365 -0.02 0.33 24.82
CA VAL A 365 0.45 1.28 25.83
C VAL A 365 1.87 0.94 26.26
N THR A 366 2.51 1.83 27.01
CA THR A 366 3.92 1.72 27.42
C THR A 366 4.34 0.35 27.98
N SER A 367 3.54 -0.30 28.84
CA SER A 367 3.87 -1.62 29.39
C SER A 367 3.08 -2.80 28.82
N GLY A 368 2.25 -2.59 27.79
CA GLY A 368 1.30 -3.62 27.40
C GLY A 368 0.25 -3.22 26.38
N TYR A 369 -0.93 -3.79 26.55
CA TYR A 369 -2.17 -3.36 25.93
C TYR A 369 -3.18 -3.01 27.00
N ASP A 370 -3.83 -1.87 26.86
CA ASP A 370 -5.08 -1.62 27.54
C ASP A 370 -6.23 -2.03 26.64
N VAL A 371 -7.17 -2.77 27.23
CA VAL A 371 -8.36 -3.30 26.57
C VAL A 371 -9.54 -2.40 26.94
N PHE A 372 -10.26 -1.93 25.92
CA PHE A 372 -11.39 -1.04 26.07
C PHE A 372 -12.65 -1.60 25.41
N ASN A 373 -13.79 -1.20 25.95
CA ASN A 373 -15.05 -1.29 25.25
C ASN A 373 -15.01 -0.35 24.02
N PRO A 374 -15.15 -0.84 22.79
CA PRO A 374 -15.02 -0.02 21.58
C PRO A 374 -16.09 1.08 21.47
N GLU A 375 -17.28 0.87 22.05
CA GLU A 375 -18.37 1.83 21.96
C GLU A 375 -18.22 2.99 22.95
N THR A 376 -17.86 2.69 24.19
CA THR A 376 -17.84 3.68 25.28
C THR A 376 -16.46 4.21 25.62
N GLY A 377 -15.39 3.51 25.22
CA GLY A 377 -14.03 3.80 25.65
C GLY A 377 -13.75 3.44 27.11
N ALA A 378 -14.65 2.69 27.77
CA ALA A 378 -14.42 2.24 29.14
C ALA A 378 -13.30 1.18 29.17
N GLY A 379 -12.31 1.37 30.04
CA GLY A 379 -11.25 0.39 30.26
C GLY A 379 -11.77 -0.88 30.92
N GLU A 380 -11.27 -2.03 30.47
CA GLU A 380 -11.70 -3.36 30.92
C GLU A 380 -10.56 -4.19 31.52
N ALA A 381 -9.36 -4.16 30.91
CA ALA A 381 -8.22 -4.94 31.37
C ALA A 381 -6.88 -4.35 30.89
N HIS A 382 -5.79 -4.73 31.56
CA HIS A 382 -4.42 -4.53 31.10
C HIS A 382 -3.78 -5.88 30.79
N ILE A 383 -3.00 -5.95 29.71
CA ILE A 383 -2.24 -7.14 29.30
C ILE A 383 -0.77 -6.76 29.17
N ASP A 384 0.07 -7.34 30.02
CA ASP A 384 1.51 -7.03 30.03
C ASP A 384 2.19 -7.47 28.73
N VAL A 385 2.98 -6.56 28.13
CA VAL A 385 3.88 -6.83 27.01
C VAL A 385 5.17 -6.03 27.19
N LYS A 386 6.30 -6.71 27.25
CA LYS A 386 7.61 -6.05 27.33
C LYS A 386 8.01 -5.50 25.96
N ARG A 387 8.25 -4.19 25.90
CA ARG A 387 8.78 -3.50 24.71
C ARG A 387 10.02 -2.69 25.08
N ALA A 388 10.94 -2.58 24.14
CA ALA A 388 11.96 -1.53 24.22
C ALA A 388 11.29 -0.17 23.96
N PRO A 389 11.61 0.88 24.74
CA PRO A 389 11.10 2.23 24.47
C PRO A 389 11.48 2.68 23.05
N SER A 390 10.52 3.28 22.34
CA SER A 390 10.72 3.80 20.98
C SER A 390 9.86 5.04 20.77
N GLN A 391 10.30 5.90 19.85
CA GLN A 391 9.49 7.04 19.36
C GLN A 391 8.61 6.66 18.17
N ALA A 392 8.88 5.53 17.52
CA ALA A 392 8.04 5.03 16.44
C ALA A 392 6.72 4.49 17.00
N ALA A 393 5.63 4.70 16.27
CA ALA A 393 4.34 4.13 16.61
C ALA A 393 4.42 2.60 16.61
N VAL A 394 3.79 1.96 17.60
CA VAL A 394 3.48 0.53 17.57
C VAL A 394 2.16 0.37 16.84
N VAL A 395 2.17 -0.16 15.61
CA VAL A 395 0.94 -0.32 14.81
C VAL A 395 0.44 -1.77 14.93
N PRO A 396 -0.69 -2.03 15.62
CA PRO A 396 -1.16 -3.38 15.84
C PRO A 396 -2.10 -3.88 14.74
N ALA A 397 -2.14 -5.20 14.55
CA ALA A 397 -3.18 -5.88 13.77
C ALA A 397 -3.42 -7.31 14.30
N VAL A 398 -4.55 -7.92 13.96
CA VAL A 398 -4.89 -9.28 14.42
C VAL A 398 -4.86 -10.25 13.25
N ALA A 399 -4.05 -11.30 13.37
CA ALA A 399 -3.99 -12.42 12.45
C ALA A 399 -4.48 -13.70 13.15
N GLY A 400 -5.78 -13.94 13.08
CA GLY A 400 -6.44 -15.04 13.79
C GLY A 400 -6.35 -14.86 15.31
N SER A 401 -5.62 -15.73 15.99
CA SER A 401 -5.32 -15.63 17.43
C SER A 401 -3.99 -14.93 17.75
N THR A 402 -3.25 -14.49 16.73
CA THR A 402 -1.96 -13.81 16.89
C THR A 402 -2.16 -12.30 16.81
N LEU A 403 -1.59 -11.57 17.77
CA LEU A 403 -1.53 -10.11 17.73
C LEU A 403 -0.20 -9.69 17.12
N LEU A 404 -0.23 -8.90 16.05
CA LEU A 404 0.94 -8.41 15.34
C LEU A 404 1.24 -6.97 15.73
N GLU A 405 2.51 -6.60 15.76
CA GLU A 405 2.98 -5.23 15.95
C GLU A 405 4.02 -4.88 14.89
N GLN A 406 3.73 -3.87 14.07
CA GLN A 406 4.80 -3.20 13.32
C GLN A 406 5.46 -2.17 14.25
N ARG A 407 6.76 -2.33 14.46
CA ARG A 407 7.60 -1.49 15.31
C ARG A 407 8.76 -0.94 14.46
N GLY A 408 8.53 0.19 13.79
CA GLY A 408 9.48 0.69 12.78
C GLY A 408 9.70 -0.36 11.69
N ASP A 409 10.93 -0.82 11.53
CA ASP A 409 11.33 -1.78 10.49
C ASP A 409 11.14 -3.25 10.89
N THR A 410 10.56 -3.54 12.06
CA THR A 410 10.39 -4.91 12.56
C THR A 410 8.91 -5.25 12.72
N LEU A 411 8.53 -6.41 12.21
CA LEU A 411 7.24 -7.03 12.52
C LEU A 411 7.41 -8.03 13.66
N VAL A 412 6.58 -7.90 14.69
CA VAL A 412 6.60 -8.76 15.87
C VAL A 412 5.25 -9.45 16.01
N ALA A 413 5.26 -10.76 16.26
CA ALA A 413 4.08 -11.53 16.61
C ALA A 413 4.03 -11.80 18.11
N LEU A 414 2.86 -11.62 18.68
CA LEU A 414 2.55 -11.87 20.07
C LEU A 414 1.51 -13.00 20.16
N GLY A 415 1.83 -14.01 20.96
CA GLY A 415 0.97 -15.15 21.25
C GLY A 415 0.76 -15.34 22.75
N SER A 416 -0.28 -16.09 23.10
CA SER A 416 -0.66 -16.41 24.48
C SER A 416 0.04 -17.63 25.05
#